data_AF-A0A2R6R016-F1
#
_entry.id   AF-A0A2R6R016-F1
#
_cell.length_a   1.000
_cell.length_b   1.000
_cell.length_c   1.000
_cell.angle_alpha   90.00
_cell.angle_beta   90.00
_cell.angle_gamma   90.00
#
_symmetry.space_group_name_H-M   'P 1'
#
loop_
_entity.id
_entity.type
_entity.pdbx_description
1 polymer ?
#
loop_
_entity_poly.entity_id
_entity_poly.type
_entity_poly.pdbx_seq_one_letter_code
_entity_poly.pdbx_strand_id
1 'polypeptide(L)'
;MLHQIGKMVGVAVAITRNCAPELLIETALQQDVNINVPTAPEVGLYLDECLFASYNHQWKDSHEEVSMKAYAEEAEEFKMKRIYSHITSTEHKERAVAIWLHSLNHWNYPDLRDVSNGGTSDSKSAKTDAMLE
;
A
#
# COMPACT_ATOMS: atom_id res chain seq x y z
N MET A 1 -10.96 -1.04 3.34
CA MET A 1 -9.78 -1.19 2.47
C MET A 1 -8.56 -1.44 3.35
N LEU A 2 -8.19 -2.70 3.58
CA LEU A 2 -7.03 -3.06 4.40
C LEU A 2 -5.76 -3.09 3.54
N HIS A 3 -4.62 -2.65 4.07
CA HIS A 3 -3.31 -2.58 3.40
C HIS A 3 -3.23 -1.65 2.17
N GLN A 4 -4.20 -0.76 1.96
CA GLN A 4 -4.27 0.07 0.75
C GLN A 4 -3.01 0.91 0.51
N ILE A 5 -2.56 1.68 1.50
CA ILE A 5 -1.36 2.53 1.38
C ILE A 5 -0.12 1.67 1.12
N GLY A 6 0.04 0.57 1.85
CA GLY A 6 1.15 -0.36 1.66
C GLY A 6 1.18 -0.97 0.25
N LYS A 7 0.01 -1.29 -0.32
CA LYS A 7 -0.11 -1.77 -1.70
C LYS A 7 0.22 -0.68 -2.73
N MET A 8 -0.26 0.54 -2.53
CA MET A 8 0.04 1.68 -3.41
C MET A 8 1.55 1.96 -3.45
N VAL A 9 2.20 2.00 -2.29
CA VAL A 9 3.66 2.16 -2.19
C VAL A 9 4.38 0.98 -2.84
N GLY A 10 3.91 -0.25 -2.62
CA GLY A 10 4.49 -1.43 -3.24
C GLY A 10 4.46 -1.41 -4.77
N VAL A 11 3.35 -1.00 -5.37
CA VAL A 11 3.24 -0.81 -6.83
C VAL A 11 4.23 0.25 -7.32
N ALA A 12 4.31 1.39 -6.65
CA ALA A 12 5.26 2.45 -7.01
C ALA A 12 6.73 1.97 -6.95
N VAL A 13 7.09 1.21 -5.90
CA VAL A 13 8.44 0.60 -5.78
C VAL A 13 8.68 -0.44 -6.87
N ALA A 14 7.69 -1.27 -7.22
CA ALA A 14 7.82 -2.26 -8.27
C ALA A 14 8.09 -1.60 -9.64
N ILE A 15 7.39 -0.50 -9.96
CA ILE A 15 7.57 0.24 -11.21
C ILE A 15 8.94 0.92 -11.23
N THR A 16 9.31 1.66 -10.18
CA THR A 16 10.60 2.37 -10.11
C THR A 16 11.81 1.44 -10.16
N ARG A 17 11.67 0.17 -9.77
CA ARG A 17 12.71 -0.86 -9.87
C ARG A 17 12.66 -1.66 -11.18
N ASN A 18 11.82 -1.29 -12.13
CA ASN A 18 11.58 -2.00 -13.39
C ASN A 18 11.12 -3.46 -13.19
N CYS A 19 10.42 -3.76 -12.10
CA CYS A 19 9.77 -5.05 -11.86
C CYS A 19 8.38 -5.14 -12.51
N ALA A 20 7.77 -3.99 -12.83
CA ALA A 20 6.47 -3.85 -13.48
C ALA A 20 6.49 -2.68 -14.48
N PRO A 21 5.68 -2.71 -15.55
CA PRO A 21 5.49 -1.56 -16.44
C PRO A 21 4.61 -0.49 -15.78
N GLU A 22 4.77 0.77 -16.20
CA GLU A 22 3.96 1.90 -15.71
C GLU A 22 2.46 1.73 -15.99
N LEU A 23 2.12 1.08 -17.11
CA LEU A 23 0.76 0.70 -17.50
C LEU A 23 0.02 -0.12 -16.42
N LEU A 24 0.74 -0.79 -15.53
CA LEU A 24 0.13 -1.54 -14.42
C LEU A 24 -0.78 -0.68 -13.55
N ILE A 25 -0.50 0.62 -13.41
CA ILE A 25 -1.33 1.53 -12.60
C ILE A 25 -2.74 1.63 -13.19
N GLU A 26 -2.85 1.81 -14.51
CA GLU A 26 -4.14 1.91 -15.19
C GLU A 26 -4.90 0.59 -15.10
N THR A 27 -4.21 -0.53 -15.33
CA THR A 27 -4.78 -1.87 -15.24
C THR A 27 -5.25 -2.22 -13.82
N ALA A 28 -4.52 -1.80 -12.78
CA ALA A 28 -4.88 -2.03 -11.38
C ALA A 28 -6.12 -1.25 -10.91
N LEU A 29 -6.53 -0.22 -11.66
CA LEU A 29 -7.72 0.59 -11.37
C LEU A 29 -8.98 0.09 -12.11
N GLN A 30 -8.84 -0.91 -13.00
CA GLN A 30 -9.96 -1.53 -13.70
C GLN A 30 -10.78 -2.41 -12.74
N GLN A 31 -12.11 -2.36 -12.87
CA GLN A 31 -13.03 -3.04 -11.95
C GLN A 31 -12.99 -4.57 -12.06
N ASP A 32 -12.67 -5.07 -13.24
CA ASP A 32 -12.69 -6.48 -13.64
C ASP A 32 -11.30 -7.15 -13.55
N VAL A 33 -10.30 -6.43 -13.07
CA VAL A 33 -8.92 -6.93 -12.98
C VAL A 33 -8.52 -7.08 -11.51
N ASN A 34 -7.95 -8.23 -11.18
CA ASN A 34 -7.38 -8.51 -9.87
C ASN A 34 -5.89 -8.83 -10.02
N ILE A 35 -5.06 -7.97 -9.44
CA ILE A 35 -3.60 -8.07 -9.51
C ILE A 35 -3.07 -8.30 -8.11
N ASN A 36 -2.28 -9.34 -7.92
CA ASN A 36 -1.54 -9.50 -6.68
C ASN A 36 -0.36 -8.53 -6.63
N VAL A 37 -0.52 -7.44 -5.88
CA VAL A 37 0.51 -6.40 -5.73
C VAL A 37 1.31 -6.56 -4.43
N PRO A 38 2.62 -6.24 -4.45
CA PRO A 38 3.43 -6.23 -3.24
C PRO A 38 2.88 -5.23 -2.23
N THR A 39 2.88 -5.63 -0.95
CA THR A 39 2.50 -4.75 0.16
C THR A 39 3.77 -4.30 0.87
N ALA A 40 4.01 -2.99 0.93
CA ALA A 40 5.15 -2.43 1.63
C ALA A 40 5.07 -2.72 3.14
N PRO A 41 6.21 -2.92 3.82
CA PRO A 41 6.26 -3.16 5.26
C PRO A 41 5.65 -2.00 6.06
N GLU A 42 5.02 -2.33 7.20
CA GLU A 42 4.33 -1.36 8.06
C GLU A 42 5.29 -0.44 8.83
N VAL A 43 6.57 -0.83 8.97
CA VAL A 43 7.56 -0.12 9.80
C VAL A 43 7.71 1.36 9.47
N GLY A 44 7.48 1.76 8.22
CA GLY A 44 7.60 3.15 7.78
C GLY A 44 6.29 3.95 7.79
N LEU A 45 5.15 3.31 8.07
CA LEU A 45 3.84 3.92 7.96
C LEU A 45 3.38 4.50 9.30
N TYR A 46 3.05 5.79 9.31
CA TYR A 46 2.41 6.46 10.44
C TYR A 46 1.34 7.44 9.96
N LEU A 47 0.36 7.72 10.81
CA LEU A 47 -0.65 8.74 10.56
C LEU A 47 -0.11 10.10 11.02
N ASP A 48 -0.01 11.05 10.10
CA ASP A 48 0.53 12.39 10.40
C ASP A 48 -0.56 13.34 10.93
N GLU A 49 -1.58 13.64 10.12
CA GLU A 49 -2.64 14.60 10.47
C GLU A 49 -4.04 14.06 10.10
N CYS A 50 -5.04 14.42 10.92
CA CYS A 50 -6.45 14.26 10.62
C CYS A 50 -7.06 15.58 10.12
N LEU A 51 -7.53 15.60 8.88
CA LEU A 51 -8.12 16.78 8.26
C LEU A 51 -9.64 16.84 8.48
N PHE A 52 -10.12 17.88 9.17
CA PHE A 52 -11.54 18.10 9.46
C PHE A 52 -12.19 19.25 8.67
N ALA A 53 -11.56 19.69 7.57
CA ALA A 53 -11.99 20.86 6.81
C ALA A 53 -13.48 20.82 6.39
N SER A 54 -13.95 19.70 5.84
CA SER A 54 -15.35 19.55 5.43
C SER A 54 -16.33 19.60 6.61
N TYR A 55 -15.96 19.01 7.75
CA TYR A 55 -16.76 19.01 8.97
C TYR A 55 -16.88 20.44 9.53
N ASN A 56 -15.73 21.12 9.68
CA ASN A 56 -15.68 22.49 10.18
C ASN A 56 -16.46 23.44 9.27
N HIS A 57 -16.42 23.23 7.95
CA HIS A 57 -17.21 24.01 7.00
C HIS A 57 -18.72 23.79 7.18
N GLN A 58 -19.16 22.54 7.35
CA GLN A 58 -20.58 22.20 7.47
C GLN A 58 -21.19 22.68 8.79
N TRP A 59 -20.43 22.69 9.88
CA TRP A 59 -20.95 22.91 11.24
C TRP A 59 -20.46 24.21 11.90
N LYS A 60 -19.84 25.12 11.13
CA LYS A 60 -19.21 26.35 11.62
C LYS A 60 -20.11 27.21 12.53
N ASP A 61 -21.42 27.21 12.29
CA ASP A 61 -22.38 28.07 12.97
C ASP A 61 -22.93 27.45 14.27
N SER A 62 -22.69 26.16 14.49
CA SER A 62 -23.26 25.39 15.61
C SER A 62 -22.22 24.70 16.49
N HIS A 63 -21.04 24.39 15.97
CA HIS A 63 -19.98 23.68 16.67
C HIS A 63 -18.65 24.42 16.57
N GLU A 64 -17.80 24.23 17.58
CA GLU A 64 -16.43 24.73 17.59
C GLU A 64 -15.57 24.00 16.52
N GLU A 65 -14.55 24.70 16.00
CA GLU A 65 -13.60 24.14 15.04
C GLU A 65 -12.83 22.98 15.67
N VAL A 66 -12.92 21.80 15.03
CA VAL A 66 -12.08 20.66 15.41
C VAL A 66 -10.74 20.80 14.68
N SER A 67 -9.67 20.97 15.45
CA SER A 67 -8.33 21.12 14.90
C SER A 67 -7.24 20.64 15.86
N MET A 68 -6.14 20.14 15.30
CA MET A 68 -4.92 19.80 16.05
C MET A 68 -3.90 20.93 16.08
N LYS A 69 -4.20 22.11 15.52
CA LYS A 69 -3.27 23.26 15.44
C LYS A 69 -2.67 23.66 16.79
N ALA A 70 -3.45 23.55 17.86
CA ALA A 70 -2.99 23.87 19.21
C ALA A 70 -1.85 22.97 19.72
N TYR A 71 -1.69 21.78 19.12
CA TYR A 71 -0.71 20.77 19.50
C TYR A 71 0.33 20.53 18.40
N ALA A 72 0.44 21.42 17.42
CA ALA A 72 1.29 21.21 16.25
C ALA A 72 2.78 21.08 16.63
N GLU A 73 3.24 21.87 17.61
CA GLU A 73 4.63 21.82 18.07
C GLU A 73 4.93 20.53 18.83
N GLU A 74 4.04 20.13 19.74
CA GLU A 74 4.17 18.89 20.51
C GLU A 74 4.07 17.65 19.62
N ALA A 75 3.21 17.67 18.61
CA ALA A 75 3.07 16.59 17.63
C ALA A 75 4.34 16.44 16.78
N GLU A 76 4.92 17.56 16.32
CA GLU A 76 6.16 17.54 15.54
C GLU A 76 7.35 17.09 16.40
N GLU A 77 7.44 17.56 17.64
CA GLU A 77 8.45 17.11 18.60
C GLU A 77 8.34 15.60 18.85
N PHE A 78 7.12 15.08 19.03
CA PHE A 78 6.88 13.65 19.21
C PHE A 78 7.25 12.84 17.96
N LYS A 79 6.88 13.32 16.77
CA LYS A 79 7.22 12.70 15.49
C LYS A 79 8.73 12.52 15.34
N MET A 80 9.49 13.59 15.59
CA MET A 80 10.95 13.57 15.46
C MET A 80 11.61 12.71 16.54
N LYS A 81 11.22 12.87 17.81
CA LYS A 81 11.89 12.19 18.94
C LYS A 81 11.50 10.73 19.09
N ARG A 82 10.27 10.36 18.74
CA ARG A 82 9.73 9.01 19.02
C ARG A 82 9.46 8.24 17.73
N ILE A 83 8.71 8.79 16.79
CA ILE A 83 8.31 8.05 15.58
C ILE A 83 9.52 7.78 14.70
N TYR A 84 10.19 8.81 14.18
CA TYR A 84 11.34 8.62 13.28
C TYR A 84 12.51 7.88 13.93
N SER A 85 12.77 8.15 15.20
CA SER A 85 13.77 7.41 15.99
C SER A 85 13.43 5.92 16.06
N HIS A 86 12.16 5.58 16.33
CA HIS A 86 11.71 4.20 16.35
C HIS A 86 11.85 3.53 14.97
N ILE A 87 11.29 4.14 13.91
CA ILE A 87 11.36 3.62 12.53
C ILE A 87 12.81 3.32 12.13
N THR A 88 13.72 4.27 12.36
CA THR A 88 15.15 4.12 12.03
C THR A 88 15.78 2.98 12.83
N SER A 89 15.49 2.89 14.13
CA SER A 89 16.05 1.85 15.00
C SER A 89 15.53 0.46 14.64
N THR A 90 14.25 0.35 14.27
CA THR A 90 13.60 -0.91 13.91
C THR A 90 14.11 -1.38 12.55
N GLU A 91 14.18 -0.51 11.54
CA GLU A 91 14.73 -0.88 10.23
C GLU A 91 16.22 -1.27 10.33
N HIS A 92 17.00 -0.62 11.19
CA HIS A 92 18.41 -1.02 11.40
C HIS A 92 18.54 -2.45 11.96
N LYS A 93 17.64 -2.85 12.85
CA LYS A 93 17.64 -4.17 13.51
C LYS A 93 17.01 -5.26 12.64
N GLU A 94 15.82 -5.00 12.12
CA GLU A 94 14.97 -6.00 11.45
C GLU A 94 15.17 -6.02 9.94
N ARG A 95 15.61 -4.90 9.34
CA ARG A 95 15.84 -4.76 7.90
C ARG A 95 14.63 -5.16 7.06
N ALA A 96 13.44 -4.84 7.55
CA ALA A 96 12.18 -5.29 6.98
C ALA A 96 12.02 -4.80 5.54
N VAL A 97 12.41 -3.55 5.26
CA VAL A 97 12.38 -2.99 3.90
C VAL A 97 13.41 -3.69 3.02
N ALA A 98 14.63 -3.92 3.50
CA ALA A 98 15.65 -4.60 2.70
C ALA A 98 15.23 -6.04 2.31
N ILE A 99 14.70 -6.81 3.27
CA ILE A 99 14.21 -8.18 3.02
C ILE A 99 13.04 -8.15 2.03
N TRP A 100 12.10 -7.23 2.20
CA TRP A 100 10.98 -7.05 1.29
C TRP A 100 11.45 -6.68 -0.12
N LEU A 101 12.43 -5.79 -0.27
CA LEU A 101 13.01 -5.45 -1.57
C LEU A 101 13.64 -6.66 -2.27
N HIS A 102 14.25 -7.59 -1.53
CA HIS A 102 14.74 -8.84 -2.12
C HIS A 102 13.62 -9.80 -2.54
N SER A 103 12.44 -9.72 -1.92
CA SER A 103 11.27 -10.53 -2.28
C SER A 103 10.51 -9.99 -3.50
N LEU A 104 10.79 -8.77 -3.96
CA LEU A 104 10.23 -8.21 -5.20
C LEU A 104 10.86 -8.89 -6.42
N ASN A 105 10.29 -10.03 -6.81
CA ASN A 105 10.69 -10.79 -7.98
C ASN A 105 9.47 -11.43 -8.66
N HIS A 106 9.67 -11.92 -9.89
CA HIS A 106 8.61 -12.48 -10.73
C HIS A 106 8.03 -13.80 -10.21
N TRP A 107 8.73 -14.53 -9.35
CA TRP A 107 8.21 -15.75 -8.73
C TRP A 107 7.17 -15.42 -7.66
N ASN A 108 7.40 -14.36 -6.89
CA ASN A 108 6.50 -13.91 -5.84
C ASN A 108 5.33 -13.07 -6.39
N TYR A 109 5.53 -12.40 -7.52
CA TYR A 109 4.55 -11.51 -8.14
C TYR A 109 4.51 -11.70 -9.67
N PRO A 110 3.91 -12.80 -10.15
CA PRO A 110 3.84 -13.10 -11.58
C PRO A 110 3.01 -12.07 -12.37
N ASP A 111 1.91 -11.59 -11.78
CA ASP A 111 0.97 -10.66 -12.40
C ASP A 111 1.59 -9.29 -12.75
N LEU A 112 2.77 -8.96 -12.21
CA LEU A 112 3.45 -7.69 -12.48
C LEU A 112 4.04 -7.60 -13.90
N ARG A 113 4.23 -8.73 -14.58
CA ARG A 113 4.78 -8.77 -15.95
C ARG A 113 3.70 -8.79 -17.02
N ASP A 114 2.60 -9.48 -16.75
CA ASP A 114 1.53 -9.73 -17.71
C ASP A 114 0.55 -8.56 -17.73
N VAL A 115 1.05 -7.37 -18.09
CA VAL A 115 0.20 -6.32 -18.66
C VAL A 115 0.21 -6.50 -20.17
N SER A 116 -0.09 -7.72 -20.63
CA SER A 116 -0.36 -7.97 -22.04
C SER A 116 -1.77 -7.46 -22.33
N ASN A 117 -1.87 -6.56 -23.29
CA ASN A 117 -3.10 -6.02 -23.81
C ASN A 117 -4.04 -7.16 -24.27
N GLY A 118 -4.99 -7.55 -23.42
CA GLY A 118 -6.12 -8.43 -23.76
C GLY A 118 -6.01 -9.89 -23.31
N GLY A 119 -7.06 -10.35 -22.61
CA GLY A 119 -7.43 -11.76 -22.53
C GLY A 119 -7.52 -12.32 -21.11
N THR A 120 -8.73 -12.31 -20.55
CA THR A 120 -9.15 -13.12 -19.40
C THR A 120 -8.67 -14.56 -19.57
N SER A 121 -7.86 -15.05 -18.63
CA SER A 121 -7.70 -16.49 -18.40
C SER A 121 -8.20 -16.82 -16.98
N ASP A 122 -9.50 -17.07 -16.89
CA ASP A 122 -10.10 -17.81 -15.79
C ASP A 122 -9.37 -19.15 -15.65
N SER A 123 -8.53 -19.29 -14.62
CA SER A 123 -8.02 -20.60 -14.21
C SER A 123 -9.12 -21.34 -13.43
N LYS A 124 -10.13 -21.84 -14.15
CA LYS A 124 -11.02 -22.87 -13.61
C LYS A 124 -10.21 -24.14 -13.36
N SER A 125 -9.86 -24.39 -12.09
CA SER A 125 -9.47 -25.70 -11.60
C SER A 125 -10.65 -26.67 -11.79
N ALA A 126 -10.66 -27.39 -12.91
CA ALA A 126 -11.55 -28.51 -13.13
C ALA A 126 -11.00 -29.69 -12.33
N LYS A 127 -11.65 -30.00 -11.20
CA LYS A 127 -11.50 -31.27 -10.51
C LYS A 127 -11.83 -32.40 -11.50
N THR A 128 -10.85 -33.24 -11.82
CA THR A 128 -11.08 -34.56 -12.41
C THR A 128 -11.44 -35.52 -11.30
N ASP A 129 -12.74 -35.70 -11.07
CA ASP A 129 -13.27 -36.86 -10.38
C ASP A 129 -13.71 -37.91 -11.41
N ALA A 130 -13.26 -39.14 -11.13
CA ALA A 130 -13.88 -40.42 -11.47
C ALA A 130 -13.82 -40.97 -12.92
N MET A 131 -13.07 -42.09 -12.99
CA MET A 131 -13.50 -43.41 -13.46
C MET A 131 -13.04 -43.84 -14.87
N LEU A 132 -12.28 -44.95 -14.92
CA LEU A 132 -12.66 -46.19 -15.63
C LEU A 132 -11.63 -47.30 -15.35
N GLU A 133 -12.19 -48.43 -14.87
CA GLU A 133 -11.68 -49.83 -14.76
C GLU A 133 -10.37 -50.16 -14.04
#